data_AF-A0A916FWD5-F1
#
_entry.id   AF-A0A916FWD5-F1
#
_cell.length_a   1.000
_cell.length_b   1.000
_cell.length_c   1.000
_cell.angle_alpha   90.00
_cell.angle_beta   90.00
_cell.angle_gamma   90.00
#
_symmetry.space_group_name_H-M   'P 1'
#
loop_
_entity.id
_entity.type
_entity.pdbx_description
1 polymer ?
#
loop_
_entity_poly.entity_id
_entity_poly.type
_entity_poly.pdbx_seq_one_letter_code
_entity_poly.pdbx_strand_id
1 'polypeptide(L)' 'MPRSIPCKMRALVLTSPDKFEIRTVPVPTVAATEVLRRVHCVAICGSDPEIVRGELAGM' A
#
# COMPACT_ATOMS: atom_id res chain seq x y z
N MET A 1 -24.59 4.98 -5.61
CA MET A 1 -24.31 5.77 -4.38
C MET A 1 -22.80 5.84 -4.19
N PRO A 2 -22.15 7.01 -4.22
CA PRO A 2 -20.73 7.09 -3.85
C PRO A 2 -20.61 6.71 -2.38
N ARG A 3 -19.87 5.62 -2.11
CA ARG A 3 -19.61 5.15 -0.74
C ARG A 3 -18.64 6.14 -0.07
N SER A 4 -18.92 6.55 1.17
CA SER A 4 -17.99 7.40 1.93
C SER A 4 -16.63 6.71 2.08
N ILE A 5 -15.56 7.51 2.03
CA ILE A 5 -14.18 7.02 2.20
C ILE A 5 -13.94 6.78 3.70
N PRO A 6 -13.45 5.58 4.11
CA PRO A 6 -13.17 5.31 5.52
C PRO A 6 -11.93 6.07 6.01
N CYS A 7 -11.81 6.31 7.31
CA CYS A 7 -10.63 6.96 7.90
C CYS A 7 -9.42 6.02 8.06
N LYS A 8 -9.66 4.70 8.02
CA LYS A 8 -8.63 3.65 8.12
C LYS A 8 -8.85 2.55 7.08
N MET A 9 -7.77 1.88 6.67
CA MET A 9 -7.78 0.75 5.74
C MET A 9 -6.81 -0.36 6.19
N ARG A 10 -7.00 -1.58 5.68
CA ARG A 10 -6.02 -2.66 5.84
C ARG A 10 -4.96 -2.53 4.75
N ALA A 11 -3.70 -2.67 5.12
CA ALA A 11 -2.56 -2.66 4.20
C ALA A 11 -1.49 -3.67 4.64
N LEU A 12 -0.70 -4.16 3.68
CA LEU A 12 0.55 -4.87 3.95
C LEU A 12 1.63 -3.81 4.18
N VAL A 13 2.17 -3.76 5.38
CA VAL A 13 3.16 -2.77 5.81
C VAL A 13 4.52 -3.45 5.90
N LEU A 14 5.48 -2.97 5.13
CA LEU A 14 6.89 -3.37 5.26
C LEU A 14 7.46 -2.75 6.55
N THR A 15 7.95 -3.58 7.47
CA THR A 15 8.51 -3.14 8.75
C THR A 15 10.03 -3.19 8.77
N SER A 16 10.63 -4.02 7.92
CA SER A 16 12.05 -4.05 7.56
C SER A 16 12.20 -4.84 6.25
N PRO A 17 13.40 -4.88 5.63
CA PRO A 17 13.70 -5.89 4.62
C PRO A 17 13.26 -7.28 5.07
N ASP A 18 12.61 -8.03 4.18
CA ASP A 18 12.07 -9.38 4.41
C ASP A 18 10.99 -9.50 5.50
N LYS A 19 10.49 -8.39 6.06
CA LYS A 19 9.44 -8.41 7.09
C LYS A 19 8.28 -7.51 6.74
N PHE A 20 7.09 -8.08 6.82
CA PHE A 20 5.85 -7.36 6.57
C PHE A 20 4.70 -7.89 7.44
N GLU A 21 3.71 -7.03 7.66
CA GLU A 21 2.54 -7.34 8.48
C GLU A 21 1.29 -6.73 7.87
N ILE A 22 0.14 -7.38 8.01
CA ILE A 22 -1.14 -6.77 7.71
C ILE A 22 -1.57 -5.89 8.88
N ARG A 23 -1.63 -4.57 8.66
CA ARG A 23 -2.01 -3.59 9.69
C ARG A 23 -3.22 -2.77 9.25
N THR A 24 -3.96 -2.25 10.23
CA THR A 24 -4.97 -1.21 9.98
C THR A 24 -4.31 0.15 10.12
N VAL A 25 -4.23 0.91 9.01
CA VAL A 25 -3.52 2.19 8.90
C VAL A 25 -4.47 3.32 8.48
N PRO A 26 -4.14 4.59 8.70
CA PRO A 26 -4.92 5.71 8.16
C PRO A 26 -5.03 5.63 6.63
N VAL A 27 -6.17 6.05 6.09
CA VAL A 27 -6.29 6.26 4.63
C VAL A 27 -5.47 7.50 4.25
N PRO A 28 -4.63 7.44 3.20
CA PRO A 28 -3.78 8.57 2.81
C PRO A 28 -4.62 9.74 2.27
N THR A 29 -4.13 10.95 2.52
CA THR A 29 -4.66 12.18 1.91
C THR A 29 -4.05 12.33 0.52
N VAL A 30 -4.85 12.74 -0.46
CA VAL A 30 -4.40 12.97 -1.85
C VAL A 30 -3.93 14.41 -2.04
N ALA A 31 -2.80 14.58 -2.72
CA ALA A 31 -2.36 15.88 -3.25
C ALA A 31 -3.10 16.24 -4.56
N ALA A 32 -2.86 17.45 -5.07
CA ALA A 32 -3.57 17.99 -6.24
C ALA A 32 -3.44 17.13 -7.52
N THR A 33 -2.34 16.39 -7.68
CA THR A 33 -2.06 15.53 -8.85
C THR A 33 -2.14 14.04 -8.55
N GLU A 34 -2.79 13.66 -7.45
CA GLU A 34 -2.92 12.28 -7.01
C GLU A 34 -4.38 11.81 -7.02
N VAL A 35 -4.58 10.50 -7.08
CA VAL A 35 -5.92 9.90 -7.00
C VAL A 35 -5.97 8.82 -5.93
N LEU A 36 -7.04 8.81 -5.15
CA LEU A 36 -7.32 7.74 -4.19
C LEU A 36 -8.14 6.65 -4.86
N ARG A 37 -7.63 5.41 -4.88
CA ARG A 37 -8.33 4.26 -5.44
C ARG A 37 -8.62 3.22 -4.36
N ARG A 38 -9.86 2.74 -4.35
CA ARG A 38 -10.26 1.58 -3.53
C ARG A 38 -9.84 0.31 -4.24
N VAL A 39 -8.74 -0.29 -3.79
CA VAL A 39 -8.25 -1.58 -4.29
C VAL A 39 -9.19 -2.70 -3.83
N HIS A 40 -9.72 -3.47 -4.78
CA HIS A 40 -10.53 -4.66 -4.49
C HIS A 40 -9.69 -5.94 -4.53
N CYS A 41 -8.76 -6.01 -5.48
CA CYS A 41 -7.82 -7.10 -5.66
C CYS A 41 -6.53 -6.53 -6.28
N VAL A 42 -5.40 -7.17 -6.02
CA VAL A 42 -4.08 -6.87 -6.58
C VAL A 42 -3.34 -8.19 -6.79
N ALA A 43 -2.51 -8.26 -7.82
CA ALA A 43 -1.64 -9.41 -8.09
C ALA A 43 -0.20 -9.08 -7.71
N ILE A 44 0.61 -10.12 -7.50
CA ILE A 44 2.06 -10.00 -7.27
C ILE A 44 2.77 -10.14 -8.62
N CYS A 45 3.62 -9.17 -8.94
CA CYS A 45 4.49 -9.14 -10.10
C CYS A 45 5.94 -9.49 -9.71
N GLY A 46 6.82 -9.65 -10.70
CA GLY A 46 8.24 -9.99 -10.48
C GLY A 46 9.03 -8.93 -9.69
N SER A 47 8.62 -7.66 -9.72
CA SER A 47 9.28 -6.57 -8.98
C SER A 47 8.94 -6.55 -7.49
N ASP A 48 7.80 -7.12 -7.07
CA ASP A 48 7.36 -7.03 -5.69
C ASP A 48 8.32 -7.72 -4.71
N PRO A 49 8.85 -8.94 -5.00
CA PRO A 49 9.88 -9.55 -4.16
C PRO A 49 11.12 -8.67 -3.96
N GLU A 50 11.59 -7.98 -5.00
CA GLU A 50 12.76 -7.11 -4.92
C GLU A 50 12.50 -5.91 -3.99
N ILE A 51 11.28 -5.34 -4.03
CA ILE A 51 10.83 -4.30 -3.11
C ILE A 51 10.74 -4.83 -1.67
N VAL A 52 10.14 -6.01 -1.48
CA VAL A 52 9.95 -6.61 -0.14
C VAL A 52 11.29 -6.96 0.51
N ARG A 53 12.28 -7.42 -0.28
CA ARG A 53 13.65 -7.68 0.17
C ARG A 53 14.45 -6.40 0.43
N GLY A 54 13.91 -5.23 0.06
CA GLY A 54 14.60 -3.94 0.20
C GLY A 54 15.71 -3.71 -0.83
N GLU A 55 15.74 -4.50 -1.92
CA GLU A 55 16.73 -4.38 -3.00
C GLU A 55 16.45 -3.13 -3.88
N LEU A 56 15.19 -2.67 -3.88
CA LEU A 56 14.70 -1.52 -4.65
C LEU A 56 14.42 -0.27 -3.79
N ALA A 57 14.58 -0.36 -2.47
CA ALA A 57 14.25 0.75 -1.57
C ALA A 57 15.32 1.84 -1.60
N GLY A 58 15.09 2.91 -2.37
CA GLY A 58 15.94 4.11 -2.42
C GLY A 58 16.74 4.32 -3.71
N MET A 59 16.39 3.61 -4.80
CA MET A 59 16.85 3.92 -6.16
C MET A 59 16.01 5.00 -6.83
#